data_AF-A0A935GPA7-F1
#
_entry.id   AF-A0A935GPA7-F1
#
_cell.length_a   1.000
_cell.length_b   1.000
_cell.length_c   1.000
_cell.angle_alpha   90.00
_cell.angle_beta   90.00
_cell.angle_gamma   90.00
#
_symmetry.space_group_name_H-M   'P 1'
#
loop_
_entity.id
_entity.type
_entity.pdbx_description
1 polymer ?
#
loop_
_entity_poly.entity_id
_entity_poly.type
_entity_poly.pdbx_seq_one_letter_code
_entity_poly.pdbx_strand_id
1 'polypeptide(L)'
;MTGYDYNRPFVSHMALQAYTAIDAAEAARYGKTVKAAPLSNIEYKIRFSRLGGENNMKPPPGCGRIFMGYLIVRKCDTPEQYETWMPDHVFEELYQDAPHVTVTGANN
;
A
#
# COMPACT_ATOMS: atom_id res chain seq x y z
N MET A 1 0.26 -22.78 -15.27
CA MET A 1 0.15 -22.82 -13.79
C MET A 1 1.00 -21.69 -13.23
N THR A 2 0.40 -20.56 -12.90
CA THR A 2 1.11 -19.52 -12.13
C THR A 2 1.07 -19.93 -10.67
N GLY A 3 2.19 -20.38 -10.14
CA GLY A 3 2.30 -20.76 -8.72
C GLY A 3 1.98 -19.58 -7.80
N TYR A 4 1.53 -19.87 -6.59
CA TYR A 4 1.35 -18.86 -5.55
C TYR A 4 2.73 -18.26 -5.19
N ASP A 5 2.87 -16.94 -5.29
CA ASP A 5 4.10 -16.25 -4.96
C ASP A 5 4.23 -16.04 -3.44
N TYR A 6 5.03 -16.89 -2.80
CA TYR A 6 5.32 -16.80 -1.37
C TYR A 6 6.10 -15.53 -0.97
N ASN A 7 6.68 -14.81 -1.94
CA ASN A 7 7.40 -13.56 -1.67
C ASN A 7 6.50 -12.33 -1.71
N ARG A 8 5.25 -12.47 -2.16
CA ARG A 8 4.26 -11.39 -2.24
C ARG A 8 4.14 -10.56 -0.95
N PRO A 9 4.17 -11.14 0.28
CA PRO A 9 4.12 -10.34 1.51
C PRO A 9 5.35 -9.46 1.74
N PHE A 10 6.48 -9.75 1.09
CA PHE A 10 7.78 -9.16 1.36
C PHE A 10 8.24 -8.20 0.26
N VAL A 11 7.33 -7.73 -0.60
CA VAL A 11 7.62 -6.65 -1.55
C VAL A 11 8.16 -5.43 -0.80
N SER A 12 9.25 -4.84 -1.32
CA SER A 12 9.89 -3.66 -0.73
C SER A 12 9.09 -2.40 -1.03
N HIS A 13 9.21 -1.36 -0.20
CA HIS A 13 8.50 -0.08 -0.43
C HIS A 13 8.86 0.57 -1.77
N MET A 14 10.05 0.30 -2.32
CA MET A 14 10.46 0.83 -3.62
C MET A 14 9.73 0.16 -4.79
N ALA A 15 9.30 -1.09 -4.62
CA ALA A 15 8.61 -1.86 -5.65
C ALA A 15 7.08 -1.72 -5.60
N LEU A 16 6.54 -0.99 -4.62
CA LEU A 16 5.10 -0.74 -4.50
C LEU A 16 4.64 0.33 -5.51
N GLN A 17 3.45 0.13 -6.08
CA GLN A 17 2.84 1.07 -7.01
C GLN A 17 2.37 2.32 -6.28
N ALA A 18 2.54 3.50 -6.91
CA ALA A 18 2.09 4.76 -6.36
C ALA A 18 0.62 5.04 -6.69
N TYR A 19 -0.12 5.54 -5.71
CA TYR A 19 -1.51 5.95 -5.81
C TYR A 19 -1.68 7.35 -5.24
N THR A 20 -2.72 8.05 -5.66
CA THR A 20 -3.05 9.40 -5.17
C THR A 20 -4.39 9.38 -4.45
N ALA A 21 -4.48 10.09 -3.32
CA ALA A 21 -5.74 10.29 -2.62
C ALA A 21 -6.75 11.04 -3.53
N ILE A 22 -7.99 10.58 -3.54
CA ILE A 22 -9.07 11.14 -4.37
C ILE A 22 -9.50 12.51 -3.82
N ASP A 23 -9.64 12.63 -2.50
CA ASP A 23 -10.08 13.85 -1.85
C ASP A 23 -8.96 14.59 -1.10
N ALA A 24 -9.18 15.88 -0.86
CA ALA A 24 -8.21 16.73 -0.17
C ALA A 24 -8.09 16.44 1.33
N ALA A 25 -9.12 15.87 1.95
CA ALA A 25 -9.14 15.59 3.39
C ALA A 25 -8.22 14.39 3.72
N GLU A 26 -8.34 13.32 2.95
CA GLU A 26 -7.52 12.12 3.00
C GLU A 26 -6.08 12.43 2.58
N ALA A 27 -5.89 13.27 1.55
CA ALA A 27 -4.57 13.78 1.17
C ALA A 27 -3.89 14.52 2.33
N ALA A 28 -4.62 15.38 3.04
CA ALA A 28 -4.09 16.12 4.19
C ALA A 28 -3.80 15.19 5.38
N ARG A 29 -4.65 14.17 5.60
CA ARG A 29 -4.55 13.28 6.77
C ARG A 29 -3.47 12.20 6.62
N TYR A 30 -3.32 11.65 5.42
CA TYR A 30 -2.53 10.45 5.16
C TYR A 30 -1.39 10.65 4.15
N GLY A 31 -1.28 11.86 3.59
CA GLY A 31 -0.39 12.17 2.50
C GLY A 31 -1.10 12.01 1.16
N LYS A 32 -0.82 12.94 0.24
CA LYS A 32 -1.40 12.96 -1.11
C LYS A 32 -1.06 11.70 -1.91
N THR A 33 0.18 11.24 -1.79
CA THR A 33 0.68 10.04 -2.48
C THR A 33 0.91 8.93 -1.46
N VAL A 34 0.43 7.74 -1.80
CA VAL A 34 0.66 6.51 -1.04
C VAL A 34 1.28 5.47 -1.97
N LYS A 35 1.93 4.46 -1.39
CA LYS A 35 2.36 3.28 -2.14
C LYS A 35 1.57 2.07 -1.71
N ALA A 36 1.07 1.27 -2.64
CA ALA A 36 0.25 0.12 -2.30
C ALA A 36 0.53 -1.10 -3.19
N ALA A 37 0.15 -2.28 -2.67
CA ALA A 37 0.11 -3.51 -3.44
C ALA A 37 -1.05 -4.40 -2.95
N PRO A 38 -1.73 -5.11 -3.86
CA PRO A 38 -2.83 -5.99 -3.49
C PRO A 38 -2.30 -7.15 -2.66
N LEU A 39 -2.90 -7.35 -1.49
CA LEU A 39 -2.41 -8.26 -0.47
C LEU A 39 -3.55 -8.58 0.52
N SER A 40 -3.73 -9.85 0.86
CA SER A 40 -4.77 -10.30 1.79
C SER A 40 -4.42 -10.02 3.26
N ASN A 41 -5.43 -9.99 4.14
CA ASN A 41 -5.20 -9.79 5.57
C ASN A 41 -4.28 -10.85 6.21
N ILE A 42 -4.30 -12.10 5.75
CA ILE A 42 -3.37 -13.16 6.21
C ILE A 42 -1.95 -12.87 5.76
N GLU A 43 -1.76 -12.50 4.49
CA GLU A 43 -0.44 -12.11 3.98
C GLU A 43 0.10 -10.89 4.75
N TYR A 44 -0.77 -9.95 5.12
CA TYR A 44 -0.36 -8.77 5.90
C TYR A 44 0.09 -9.17 7.31
N LYS A 45 -0.61 -10.14 7.93
CA LYS A 45 -0.19 -10.70 9.22
C LYS A 45 1.16 -11.41 9.12
N ILE A 46 1.43 -12.15 8.04
CA ILE A 46 2.74 -12.78 7.79
C ILE A 46 3.82 -11.71 7.69
N ARG A 47 3.57 -10.65 6.91
CA ARG A 47 4.48 -9.50 6.79
C ARG A 47 4.73 -8.84 8.14
N PHE A 48 3.67 -8.50 8.90
CA PHE A 48 3.76 -7.87 10.22
C PHE A 48 4.56 -8.71 11.21
N SER A 49 4.39 -10.03 11.20
CA SER A 49 5.12 -10.94 12.09
C SER A 49 6.64 -10.93 11.82
N ARG A 50 7.05 -10.65 10.58
CA ARG A 50 8.47 -10.64 10.18
C ARG A 50 9.09 -9.25 10.23
N LEU A 51 8.36 -8.23 9.78
CA LEU A 51 8.88 -6.87 9.57
C LEU A 51 8.35 -5.86 10.60
N GLY A 52 7.39 -6.20 11.44
CA GLY A 52 6.77 -5.26 12.38
C GLY A 52 7.70 -4.71 13.46
N GLY A 53 8.86 -5.35 13.70
CA GLY A 53 9.91 -4.82 14.56
C GLY A 53 10.86 -3.83 13.88
N GLU A 54 10.95 -3.88 12.54
CA GLU A 54 11.84 -3.04 11.73
C GLU A 54 11.08 -1.87 11.09
N ASN A 55 9.84 -2.10 10.69
CA ASN A 55 8.99 -1.13 10.01
C ASN A 55 7.93 -0.57 10.96
N ASN A 56 7.58 0.71 10.78
CA ASN A 56 6.43 1.31 11.44
C ASN A 56 5.14 0.76 10.84
N MET A 57 4.50 -0.22 11.49
CA MET A 57 3.32 -0.92 10.96
C MET A 57 2.14 -0.86 11.92
N LYS A 58 0.93 -0.70 11.38
CA LYS A 58 -0.31 -0.93 12.14
C LYS A 58 -0.59 -2.43 12.26
N PRO A 59 -1.12 -2.91 13.40
CA PRO A 59 -1.42 -4.32 13.59
C PRO A 59 -2.44 -4.82 12.56
N PRO A 60 -2.36 -6.09 12.15
CA PRO A 60 -3.31 -6.67 11.22
C PRO A 60 -4.72 -6.72 11.82
N PRO A 61 -5.78 -6.64 11.00
CA PRO A 61 -7.13 -6.93 11.46
C PRO A 61 -7.27 -8.40 11.86
N GLY A 62 -8.37 -8.76 12.52
CA GLY A 62 -8.69 -10.13 12.85
C GLY A 62 -8.66 -11.04 11.61
N CYS A 63 -8.04 -12.21 11.72
CA CYS A 63 -7.85 -13.17 10.62
C CYS A 63 -8.82 -14.36 10.69
N GLY A 64 -10.01 -14.20 11.29
CA GLY A 64 -11.02 -15.27 11.36
C GLY A 64 -11.61 -15.64 10.01
N ARG A 65 -11.44 -14.76 9.01
CA ARG A 65 -11.74 -14.98 7.59
C ARG A 65 -10.65 -14.31 6.75
N ILE A 66 -10.45 -14.80 5.53
CA ILE A 66 -9.50 -14.22 4.58
C ILE A 66 -10.22 -13.15 3.76
N PHE A 67 -9.66 -11.94 3.74
CA PHE A 67 -10.17 -10.84 2.94
C PHE A 67 -9.07 -10.30 2.03
N MET A 68 -9.45 -9.95 0.80
CA MET A 68 -8.59 -9.22 -0.11
C MET A 68 -8.59 -7.73 0.23
N GLY A 69 -7.50 -7.07 -0.14
CA GLY A 69 -7.29 -5.66 0.13
C GLY A 69 -5.90 -5.24 -0.31
N TYR A 70 -5.38 -4.20 0.32
CA TYR A 70 -4.11 -3.60 -0.03
C TYR A 70 -3.22 -3.43 1.20
N LEU A 71 -1.94 -3.81 1.05
CA LEU A 71 -0.86 -3.22 1.84
C LEU A 71 -0.70 -1.78 1.37
N ILE A 72 -0.61 -0.83 2.30
CA ILE A 72 -0.50 0.59 1.99
C ILE A 72 0.56 1.23 2.88
N VAL A 73 1.45 1.99 2.26
CA VAL A 73 2.42 2.88 2.90
C VAL A 73 1.91 4.31 2.77
N ARG A 74 1.60 4.93 3.92
CA ARG A 74 1.10 6.30 4.02
C ARG A 74 2.20 7.25 4.44
N LYS A 75 2.00 8.55 4.20
CA LYS A 75 2.97 9.62 4.51
C LYS A 75 4.37 9.28 3.98
N CYS A 76 4.41 8.82 2.72
CA CYS A 76 5.65 8.37 2.06
C CYS A 76 6.73 9.45 2.11
N ASP A 77 7.97 9.02 2.31
CA ASP A 77 9.17 9.89 2.34
C ASP A 77 9.15 10.94 3.47
N THR A 78 8.35 10.72 4.51
CA THR A 78 8.32 11.53 5.72
C THR A 78 8.69 10.70 6.96
N PRO A 79 9.14 11.33 8.07
CA PRO A 79 9.37 10.64 9.34
C PRO A 79 8.11 9.96 9.92
N GLU A 80 6.93 10.36 9.46
CA GLU A 80 5.65 9.80 9.90
C GLU A 80 5.18 8.63 9.01
N GLN A 81 6.02 8.14 8.10
CA GLN A 81 5.70 7.02 7.23
C GLN A 81 5.29 5.78 8.05
N TYR A 82 4.22 5.12 7.63
CA TYR A 82 3.77 3.88 8.25
C TYR A 82 3.06 2.97 7.26
N GLU A 83 3.08 1.68 7.55
CA GLU A 83 2.34 0.66 6.83
C GLU A 83 1.00 0.35 7.52
N THR A 84 -0.02 0.07 6.72
CA THR A 84 -1.30 -0.44 7.18
C THR A 84 -1.89 -1.35 6.10
N TRP A 85 -2.94 -2.08 6.48
CA TRP A 85 -3.79 -2.80 5.55
C TRP A 85 -5.21 -2.24 5.57
N MET A 86 -5.89 -2.23 4.42
CA MET A 86 -7.33 -1.99 4.36
C MET A 86 -7.99 -2.85 3.28
N PRO A 87 -9.31 -3.09 3.38
CA PRO A 87 -10.06 -3.79 2.35
C PRO A 87 -10.01 -3.08 1.00
N ASP A 88 -10.21 -3.84 -0.07
CA ASP A 88 -10.25 -3.37 -1.46
C ASP A 88 -11.24 -2.22 -1.70
N HIS A 89 -12.50 -2.39 -1.32
CA HIS A 89 -13.54 -1.35 -1.48
C HIS A 89 -13.18 -0.06 -0.74
N VAL A 90 -12.61 -0.14 0.46
CA VAL A 90 -12.16 1.04 1.21
C VAL A 90 -10.99 1.70 0.49
N PHE A 91 -10.06 0.93 -0.08
CA PHE A 91 -8.94 1.48 -0.82
C PHE A 91 -9.40 2.23 -2.07
N GLU A 92 -10.31 1.63 -2.84
CA GLU A 92 -10.82 2.17 -4.10
C GLU A 92 -11.69 3.42 -3.90
N GLU A 93 -12.33 3.58 -2.74
CA GLU A 93 -13.04 4.81 -2.36
C GLU A 93 -12.09 5.98 -2.03
N LEU A 94 -10.87 5.69 -1.58
CA LEU A 94 -9.93 6.69 -1.07
C LEU A 94 -8.82 7.05 -2.06
N TYR A 95 -8.44 6.11 -2.93
CA TYR A 95 -7.25 6.22 -3.77
C TYR A 95 -7.53 5.83 -5.21
N GLN A 96 -6.83 6.50 -6.11
CA GLN A 96 -6.81 6.21 -7.54
C GLN A 96 -5.37 6.05 -8.01
N ASP A 97 -5.18 5.41 -9.17
CA ASP A 97 -3.88 5.31 -9.80
C ASP A 97 -3.25 6.69 -9.93
N ALA A 98 -1.99 6.81 -9.50
CA ALA A 98 -1.26 8.05 -9.73
C ALA A 98 -1.14 8.25 -11.25
N PRO A 99 -1.40 9.46 -11.77
CA PRO A 99 -1.30 9.71 -13.20
C PRO A 99 0.11 9.32 -13.65
N HIS A 100 0.19 8.43 -14.65
CA HIS A 100 1.44 8.14 -15.32
C HIS A 100 1.97 9.46 -15.88
N VAL A 101 3.03 10.01 -15.28
CA VAL A 101 3.74 11.12 -15.89
C VAL A 101 4.44 10.57 -17.12
N THR A 102 3.78 10.62 -18.28
CA THR A 102 4.45 10.52 -19.55
C THR A 102 5.39 11.70 -19.64
N VAL A 103 6.69 11.45 -19.46
CA VAL A 103 7.72 12.41 -19.82
C VAL A 103 7.65 12.57 -21.34
N THR A 104 6.79 13.48 -21.81
CA THR A 104 6.81 13.93 -23.20
C THR A 104 8.09 14.72 -23.37
N GLY A 105 9.14 14.02 -23.79
CA GLY A 105 10.40 14.61 -24.20
C GLY A 105 10.12 15.62 -25.31
N ALA A 106 10.27 16.90 -24.99
CA ALA A 106 10.46 17.95 -25.96
C ALA A 106 11.81 17.74 -26.65
N ASN A 107 11.79 17.35 -27.92
CA ASN A 107 12.95 17.52 -28.80
C ASN A 107 12.59 18.61 -29.79
N ASN A 108 13.25 19.75 -29.61
CA ASN A 108 13.31 20.90 -30.51
C ASN A 108 14.38 20.65 -31.58
#